data_AF-A0A509LG08-F1
#
_entry.id   AF-A0A509LG08-F1
#
_cell.length_a   1.000
_cell.length_b   1.000
_cell.length_c   1.000
_cell.angle_alpha   90.00
_cell.angle_beta   90.00
_cell.angle_gamma   90.00
#
_symmetry.space_group_name_H-M   'P 1'
#
loop_
_entity.id
_entity.type
_entity.pdbx_description
1 polymer ?
#
loop_
_entity_poly.entity_id
_entity_poly.type
_entity_poly.pdbx_seq_one_letter_code
_entity_poly.pdbx_strand_id
1 'polypeptide(L)'
;MQNAITGLFDFDWSKVDVRCFDVALAITYFCAIWEGNQNGNRDGSLDMEKASIFFKAYQKAFTTEPGPLNGLELKYLPHMIKAANIYVINWVIQDFYNRELIIDPCIHIKYLQHYSRFLTWLEKKCNFNGLGKLFL
;
A
#
# COMPACT_ATOMS: atom_id res chain seq x y z
N MET A 1 -23.89 -7.36 -14.94
CA MET A 1 -23.51 -6.56 -13.76
C MET A 1 -22.48 -5.54 -14.19
N GLN A 2 -22.69 -4.25 -13.93
CA GLN A 2 -21.65 -3.24 -14.09
C GLN A 2 -20.71 -3.34 -12.88
N ASN A 3 -19.42 -3.60 -13.12
CA ASN A 3 -18.38 -3.62 -12.09
C ASN A 3 -18.03 -2.17 -11.70
N ALA A 4 -18.96 -1.48 -11.05
CA ALA A 4 -18.78 -0.12 -10.54
C ALA A 4 -18.56 -0.15 -9.03
N ILE A 5 -17.71 0.75 -8.53
CA ILE A 5 -17.56 0.99 -7.10
C ILE A 5 -18.87 1.57 -6.57
N THR A 6 -19.44 0.98 -5.52
CA THR A 6 -20.76 1.36 -4.98
C THR A 6 -20.68 2.22 -3.70
N GLY A 7 -19.51 2.28 -3.05
CA GLY A 7 -19.30 3.10 -1.87
C GLY A 7 -17.92 2.93 -1.26
N LEU A 8 -17.57 3.85 -0.36
CA LEU A 8 -16.43 3.79 0.54
C LEU A 8 -16.99 3.87 1.97
N PHE A 9 -16.48 3.03 2.87
CA PHE A 9 -16.98 2.87 4.25
C PHE A 9 -15.79 2.72 5.19
N ASP A 10 -16.05 2.62 6.50
CA ASP A 10 -15.04 2.45 7.56
C ASP A 10 -14.09 3.65 7.69
N PHE A 11 -14.66 4.79 8.09
CA PHE A 11 -13.94 6.06 8.26
C PHE A 11 -13.34 6.23 9.66
N ASP A 12 -13.32 5.19 10.50
CA ASP A 12 -12.89 5.27 11.90
C ASP A 12 -11.41 5.69 12.05
N TRP A 13 -10.62 5.48 11.00
CA TRP A 13 -9.20 5.86 10.92
C TRP A 13 -8.93 7.09 10.05
N SER A 14 -9.97 7.79 9.62
CA SER A 14 -9.83 8.99 8.78
C SER A 14 -9.27 10.16 9.58
N LYS A 15 -8.27 10.84 9.01
CA LYS A 15 -7.60 11.99 9.62
C LYS A 15 -7.00 12.91 8.55
N VAL A 16 -6.70 14.14 8.94
CA VAL A 16 -5.97 15.07 8.07
C VAL A 16 -4.52 14.60 7.99
N ASP A 17 -4.07 14.27 6.78
CA ASP A 17 -2.72 13.81 6.50
C ASP A 17 -2.32 14.22 5.07
N VAL A 18 -1.07 13.95 4.67
CA VAL A 18 -0.60 14.18 3.30
C VAL A 18 -1.25 13.18 2.34
N ARG A 19 -1.86 13.68 1.26
CA ARG A 19 -2.61 12.84 0.29
C ARG A 19 -1.77 11.72 -0.31
N CYS A 20 -0.48 11.98 -0.57
CA CYS A 20 0.43 10.97 -1.12
C CYS A 20 0.68 9.80 -0.16
N PHE A 21 0.51 9.99 1.15
CA PHE A 21 0.54 8.89 2.12
C PHE A 21 -0.72 8.01 2.00
N ASP A 22 -1.90 8.59 1.83
CA ASP A 22 -3.14 7.83 1.64
C ASP A 22 -3.09 6.99 0.34
N VAL A 23 -2.59 7.57 -0.74
CA VAL A 23 -2.32 6.84 -2.00
C VAL A 23 -1.29 5.73 -1.79
N ALA A 24 -0.23 5.99 -1.04
CA ALA A 24 0.78 4.99 -0.70
C ALA A 24 0.23 3.83 0.14
N LEU A 25 -0.68 4.13 1.07
CA LEU A 25 -1.35 3.15 1.91
C LEU A 25 -2.29 2.27 1.08
N ALA A 26 -3.06 2.87 0.17
CA ALA A 26 -3.87 2.13 -0.80
C ALA A 26 -3.01 1.21 -1.69
N ILE A 27 -1.88 1.69 -2.22
CA ILE A 27 -0.95 0.85 -2.99
C ILE A 27 -0.43 -0.31 -2.13
N THR A 28 -0.09 -0.05 -0.87
CA THR A 28 0.38 -1.07 0.07
C THR A 28 -0.67 -2.15 0.31
N TYR A 29 -1.93 -1.78 0.55
CA TYR A 29 -2.99 -2.75 0.79
C TYR A 29 -3.42 -3.53 -0.46
N PHE A 30 -3.58 -2.83 -1.60
CA PHE A 30 -4.18 -3.44 -2.77
C PHE A 30 -3.17 -4.07 -3.73
N CYS A 31 -1.91 -3.62 -3.72
CA CYS A 31 -0.92 -4.02 -4.72
C CYS A 31 0.23 -4.87 -4.17
N ALA A 32 0.38 -4.99 -2.84
CA ALA A 32 1.29 -5.98 -2.26
C ALA A 32 0.72 -7.40 -2.45
N ILE A 33 1.57 -8.32 -2.89
CA ILE A 33 1.18 -9.70 -3.22
C ILE A 33 1.23 -10.56 -1.95
N TRP A 34 0.13 -11.24 -1.62
CA TRP A 34 0.01 -12.11 -0.44
C TRP A 34 0.34 -13.58 -0.70
N GLU A 35 0.12 -14.07 -1.92
CA GLU A 35 0.30 -15.48 -2.26
C GLU A 35 1.04 -15.66 -3.59
N GLY A 36 1.68 -16.81 -3.76
CA GLY A 36 2.40 -17.16 -4.97
C GLY A 36 1.48 -17.28 -6.18
N ASN A 37 2.04 -17.10 -7.37
CA ASN A 37 1.38 -17.46 -8.62
C ASN A 37 2.09 -18.67 -9.26
N GLN A 38 1.73 -19.01 -10.50
CA GLN A 38 2.41 -20.07 -11.26
C GLN A 38 3.94 -19.91 -11.38
N ASN A 39 4.50 -18.74 -11.05
CA ASN A 39 5.93 -18.45 -11.08
C ASN A 39 6.59 -18.50 -9.69
N GLY A 40 5.93 -19.10 -8.69
CA GLY A 40 6.44 -19.29 -7.33
C GLY A 40 5.88 -18.32 -6.30
N ASN A 41 6.39 -18.41 -5.06
CA ASN A 41 5.97 -17.53 -3.97
C ASN A 41 6.50 -16.10 -4.19
N ARG A 42 5.60 -15.14 -4.39
CA ARG A 42 5.90 -13.71 -4.55
C ARG A 42 5.40 -12.88 -3.37
N ASP A 43 5.09 -13.53 -2.26
CA ASP A 43 4.63 -12.87 -1.04
C ASP A 43 5.58 -11.75 -0.59
N GLY A 44 5.00 -10.58 -0.30
CA GLY A 44 5.75 -9.39 0.06
C GLY A 44 6.50 -8.76 -1.12
N SER A 45 6.03 -8.93 -2.36
CA SER A 45 6.47 -8.10 -3.49
C SER A 45 5.33 -7.21 -3.97
N LEU A 46 5.66 -6.14 -4.69
CA LEU A 46 4.63 -5.29 -5.31
C LEU A 46 4.25 -5.82 -6.70
N ASP A 47 2.96 -5.91 -6.96
CA ASP A 47 2.43 -6.03 -8.31
C ASP A 47 2.54 -4.67 -9.02
N MET A 48 3.62 -4.51 -9.79
CA MET A 48 3.92 -3.26 -10.51
C MET A 48 2.86 -2.91 -11.56
N GLU A 49 2.21 -3.91 -12.17
CA GLU A 49 1.16 -3.67 -13.16
C GLU A 49 -0.10 -3.16 -12.48
N LYS A 50 -0.54 -3.83 -11.41
CA LYS A 50 -1.69 -3.41 -10.61
C LYS A 50 -1.49 -2.02 -10.00
N ALA A 51 -0.29 -1.75 -9.47
CA ALA A 51 0.06 -0.43 -8.95
C ALA A 51 0.00 0.67 -10.03
N SER A 52 0.45 0.37 -11.25
CA SER A 52 0.37 1.30 -12.38
C SER A 52 -1.09 1.58 -12.79
N ILE A 53 -1.93 0.54 -12.85
CA ILE A 53 -3.36 0.68 -13.17
C ILE A 53 -4.06 1.54 -12.11
N PHE A 54 -3.86 1.21 -10.84
CA PHE A 54 -4.41 1.96 -9.71
C PHE A 54 -3.99 3.43 -9.77
N PHE A 55 -2.70 3.71 -9.90
CA PHE A 55 -2.16 5.05 -9.88
C PHE A 55 -2.65 5.90 -11.06
N LYS A 56 -2.71 5.35 -12.27
CA LYS A 56 -3.27 6.05 -13.45
C LYS A 56 -4.75 6.39 -13.26
N ALA A 57 -5.51 5.46 -12.68
CA ALA A 57 -6.92 5.71 -12.36
C ALA A 57 -7.06 6.82 -11.31
N TYR A 58 -6.25 6.80 -10.25
CA TYR A 58 -6.20 7.86 -9.24
C TYR A 58 -5.91 9.23 -9.87
N GLN A 59 -4.82 9.37 -10.63
CA GLN A 59 -4.47 10.65 -11.27
C GLN A 59 -5.56 11.15 -12.22
N LYS A 60 -6.26 10.25 -12.94
CA LYS A 60 -7.34 10.62 -13.87
C LYS A 60 -8.64 11.02 -13.17
N ALA A 61 -8.89 10.54 -11.95
CA ALA A 61 -10.14 10.81 -11.23
C ALA A 61 -10.27 12.28 -10.80
N PHE A 62 -9.16 13.01 -10.66
CA PHE A 62 -9.19 14.42 -10.23
C PHE A 62 -9.21 15.37 -11.42
N THR A 63 -10.35 16.03 -11.62
CA THR A 63 -10.54 17.08 -12.64
C THR A 63 -10.59 18.49 -12.06
N THR A 64 -10.54 18.62 -10.73
CA THR A 64 -10.62 19.89 -9.99
C THR A 64 -9.60 19.94 -8.86
N GLU A 65 -9.38 21.14 -8.29
CA GLU A 65 -8.51 21.39 -7.14
C GLU A 65 -8.80 20.43 -5.96
N PRO A 66 -7.76 19.89 -5.26
CA PRO A 66 -6.33 20.16 -5.43
C PRO A 66 -5.65 19.41 -6.60
N GLY A 67 -6.43 18.77 -7.47
CA GLY A 67 -5.94 18.09 -8.66
C GLY A 67 -5.21 16.77 -8.37
N PRO A 68 -4.61 16.16 -9.42
CA PRO A 68 -3.74 14.98 -9.28
C PRO A 68 -2.56 15.23 -8.33
N LEU A 69 -1.85 14.17 -7.93
CA LEU A 69 -0.60 14.35 -7.18
C LEU A 69 0.40 15.18 -8.00
N ASN A 70 0.96 16.21 -7.36
CA ASN A 70 1.92 17.11 -7.97
C ASN A 70 3.35 16.53 -7.97
N GLY A 71 4.29 17.20 -8.61
CA GLY A 71 5.67 16.70 -8.74
C GLY A 71 6.37 16.43 -7.40
N LEU A 72 6.06 17.16 -6.34
CA LEU A 72 6.63 16.93 -5.01
C LEU A 72 6.03 15.67 -4.39
N GLU A 73 4.71 15.51 -4.46
CA GLU A 73 4.00 14.32 -3.99
C GLU A 73 4.48 13.06 -4.74
N LEU A 74 4.65 13.14 -6.06
CA LEU A 74 5.16 12.04 -6.89
C LEU A 74 6.61 11.67 -6.54
N LYS A 75 7.46 12.67 -6.35
CA LYS A 75 8.86 12.46 -5.94
C LYS A 75 8.94 11.69 -4.61
N TYR A 76 8.05 11.97 -3.67
CA TYR A 76 8.04 11.33 -2.36
C TYR A 76 7.18 10.08 -2.28
N LEU A 77 6.32 9.79 -3.27
CA LEU A 77 5.42 8.64 -3.24
C LEU A 77 6.14 7.29 -3.01
N PRO A 78 7.30 6.98 -3.64
CA PRO A 78 8.07 5.77 -3.32
C PRO A 78 8.50 5.69 -1.84
N HIS A 79 8.85 6.82 -1.23
CA HIS A 79 9.20 6.89 0.18
C HIS A 79 7.96 6.74 1.08
N MET A 80 6.83 7.31 0.65
CA MET A 80 5.56 7.15 1.36
C MET A 80 5.05 5.71 1.32
N ILE A 81 5.31 4.92 0.27
CA ILE A 81 4.98 3.48 0.25
C ILE A 81 5.78 2.73 1.31
N LYS A 82 7.06 3.06 1.51
CA LYS A 82 7.84 2.52 2.65
C LYS A 82 7.25 2.95 3.99
N ALA A 83 6.92 4.22 4.14
CA ALA A 83 6.34 4.75 5.38
C ALA A 83 4.98 4.11 5.70
N ALA A 84 4.12 3.92 4.69
CA ALA A 84 2.84 3.24 4.81
C ALA A 84 3.02 1.78 5.23
N ASN A 85 3.98 1.05 4.65
CA ASN A 85 4.28 -0.30 5.08
C ASN A 85 4.77 -0.37 6.55
N ILE A 86 5.62 0.57 6.98
CA ILE A 86 6.06 0.67 8.39
C ILE A 86 4.88 0.99 9.31
N TYR A 87 3.98 1.89 8.89
CA TYR A 87 2.75 2.20 9.60
C TYR A 87 1.90 0.93 9.83
N VAL A 88 1.73 0.11 8.78
CA VAL A 88 0.99 -1.16 8.91
C VAL A 88 1.71 -2.16 9.80
N ILE A 89 3.04 -2.30 9.69
CA ILE A 89 3.81 -3.17 10.61
C ILE A 89 3.59 -2.74 12.07
N ASN A 90 3.67 -1.44 12.35
CA ASN A 90 3.42 -0.92 13.70
C ASN A 90 1.99 -1.24 14.15
N TRP A 91 0.99 -1.06 13.27
CA TRP A 91 -0.39 -1.41 13.58
C TRP A 91 -0.54 -2.90 13.94
N VAL A 92 0.03 -3.82 13.14
CA VAL A 92 -0.03 -5.26 13.44
C VAL A 92 0.65 -5.60 14.78
N ILE A 93 1.76 -4.93 15.11
CA ILE A 93 2.44 -5.12 16.41
C ILE A 93 1.55 -4.64 17.57
N GLN A 94 0.96 -3.46 17.45
CA GLN A 94 0.07 -2.91 18.49
C GLN A 94 -1.15 -3.82 18.69
N ASP A 95 -1.77 -4.27 17.58
CA ASP A 95 -2.91 -5.17 17.61
C ASP A 95 -2.57 -6.51 18.26
N PHE A 96 -1.40 -7.08 17.93
CA PHE A 96 -0.91 -8.32 18.54
C PHE A 96 -0.74 -8.24 20.06
N TYR A 97 -0.43 -7.07 20.62
CA TYR A 97 -0.32 -6.90 22.07
C TYR A 97 -1.64 -6.46 22.73
N ASN A 98 -2.64 -6.07 21.94
CA ASN A 98 -3.95 -5.72 22.45
C ASN A 98 -4.78 -6.99 22.73
N ARG A 99 -4.69 -7.48 23.97
CA ARG A 99 -5.30 -8.75 24.42
C ARG A 99 -6.82 -8.86 24.21
N GLU A 100 -7.51 -7.75 23.98
CA GLU A 100 -8.96 -7.72 23.73
C GLU A 100 -9.33 -8.11 22.28
N LEU A 101 -8.38 -8.06 21.35
CA LEU A 101 -8.62 -8.22 19.91
C LEU A 101 -7.96 -9.49 19.31
N ILE A 102 -7.12 -10.19 20.07
CA ILE A 102 -6.39 -11.36 19.56
C ILE A 102 -7.34 -12.56 19.43
N ILE A 103 -7.87 -12.76 18.23
CA ILE A 103 -8.64 -13.95 17.87
C ILE A 103 -7.71 -15.11 17.51
N ASP A 104 -6.61 -14.84 16.78
CA ASP A 104 -5.59 -15.83 16.40
C ASP A 104 -4.19 -15.18 16.25
N PRO A 105 -3.21 -15.55 17.11
CA PRO A 105 -1.82 -15.12 16.99
C PRO A 105 -1.16 -15.49 15.65
N CYS A 106 -1.57 -16.59 15.02
CA CYS A 106 -0.99 -17.05 13.75
C CYS A 106 -1.26 -16.07 12.59
N ILE A 107 -2.43 -15.41 12.60
CA ILE A 107 -2.79 -14.41 11.59
C ILE A 107 -1.84 -13.21 11.67
N HIS A 108 -1.57 -12.71 12.88
CA HIS A 108 -0.66 -11.59 13.10
C HIS A 108 0.76 -11.93 12.66
N ILE A 109 1.24 -13.15 12.94
CA ILE A 109 2.53 -13.63 12.46
C ILE A 109 2.57 -13.62 10.93
N LYS A 110 1.50 -14.09 10.26
CA LYS A 110 1.40 -14.07 8.79
C LYS A 110 1.46 -12.63 8.23
N TYR A 111 0.77 -11.69 8.88
CA TYR A 111 0.81 -10.27 8.51
C TYR A 111 2.21 -9.66 8.72
N LEU A 112 2.85 -9.88 9.87
CA LEU A 112 4.22 -9.43 10.12
C LEU A 112 5.19 -9.96 9.07
N GLN A 113 5.08 -11.26 8.72
CA GLN A 113 5.93 -11.87 7.71
C GLN A 113 5.73 -11.21 6.34
N HIS A 114 4.48 -11.02 5.91
CA HIS A 114 4.16 -10.38 4.64
C HIS A 114 4.75 -8.97 4.55
N TYR A 115 4.46 -8.10 5.53
CA TYR A 115 4.90 -6.71 5.50
C TYR A 115 6.40 -6.55 5.76
N SER A 116 7.04 -7.48 6.47
CA SER A 116 8.50 -7.55 6.60
C SER A 116 9.19 -7.95 5.28
N ARG A 117 8.63 -8.94 4.56
CA ARG A 117 9.06 -9.30 3.20
C ARG A 117 8.88 -8.12 2.25
N PHE A 118 7.75 -7.41 2.36
CA PHE A 118 7.48 -6.23 1.55
C PHE A 118 8.46 -5.10 1.81
N LEU A 119 8.79 -4.82 3.08
CA LEU A 119 9.84 -3.86 3.41
C LEU A 119 11.18 -4.27 2.77
N THR A 120 11.56 -5.54 2.90
CA THR A 120 12.79 -6.08 2.31
C THR A 120 12.80 -5.94 0.78
N TRP A 121 11.65 -6.14 0.13
CA TRP A 121 11.50 -5.95 -1.31
C TRP A 121 11.67 -4.48 -1.72
N LEU A 122 11.08 -3.55 -0.96
CA LEU A 122 11.18 -2.10 -1.18
C LEU A 122 12.60 -1.56 -0.95
N GLU A 123 13.39 -2.19 -0.08
CA GLU A 123 14.79 -1.80 0.17
C GLU A 123 15.75 -2.20 -0.96
N LYS A 124 15.35 -3.12 -1.85
CA LYS A 124 16.18 -3.45 -3.03
C LYS A 124 16.21 -2.26 -3.99
N LYS A 125 17.42 -1.75 -4.28
CA LYS A 125 17.65 -0.58 -5.14
C LYS A 125 16.94 -0.67 -6.50
N CYS A 126 16.93 -1.84 -7.14
CA CYS A 126 16.26 -2.03 -8.43
C CYS A 126 14.74 -1.81 -8.34
N ASN A 127 14.11 -2.33 -7.27
CA ASN A 127 12.68 -2.19 -7.03
C ASN A 127 12.31 -0.76 -6.68
N PHE A 128 13.08 -0.14 -5.77
CA PHE A 128 12.87 1.25 -5.39
C PHE A 128 12.99 2.21 -6.58
N ASN A 129 14.02 2.03 -7.42
CA ASN A 129 14.17 2.80 -8.66
C ASN A 129 13.02 2.52 -9.65
N GLY A 130 12.51 1.28 -9.68
CA GLY A 130 11.34 0.91 -10.47
C GLY A 130 10.09 1.67 -10.07
N LEU A 131 9.87 1.92 -8.78
CA LEU A 131 8.78 2.76 -8.29
C LEU A 131 8.91 4.20 -8.76
N GLY A 132 10.11 4.78 -8.67
CA GLY A 132 10.36 6.13 -9.17
C GLY A 132 9.99 6.29 -10.65
N LYS A 133 10.32 5.31 -11.49
CA LYS A 133 9.96 5.30 -12.92
C LYS A 133 8.48 5.02 -13.19
N LEU A 134 7.76 4.42 -12.25
CA LEU A 134 6.35 4.11 -12.42
C LEU A 134 5.48 5.33 -12.16
N PHE A 135 5.88 6.18 -11.21
CA PHE A 135 5.11 7.35 -10.77
C PHE A 135 5.55 8.68 -11.39
N LEU A 136 6.75 8.75 -11.99
CA LEU A 136 7.27 9.90 -12.74
C LEU A 136 7.17 9.64 -14.25
#